data_AF-A0A3S0XQX1-F1
#
_entry.id   AF-A0A3S0XQX1-F1
#
_cell.length_a   1.000
_cell.length_b   1.000
_cell.length_c   1.000
_cell.angle_alpha   90.00
_cell.angle_beta   90.00
_cell.angle_gamma   90.00
#
_symmetry.space_group_name_H-M   'P 1'
#
loop_
_entity.id
_entity.type
_entity.pdbx_description
1 polymer ?
#
loop_
_entity_poly.entity_id
_entity_poly.type
_entity_poly.pdbx_seq_one_letter_code
_entity_poly.pdbx_strand_id
1 'polypeptide(L)'
;MPNITNSNPFDSIRHVDEEGFEFWLARELMVVMGYPKWQHFEQPINQAIENLELNGDNISDHFLRSSVKKDGETRGRVGKDYKLSRYACYMVALCCDGRKTEVATAKKYFAIKTREAEVAIPQLNDRLRELELQLELAKTQERLSINQHKLLATVHLLETISPGLAPLALGNPSAVVERTEYIERVITPDGEAHEGVGITHIQRRLGFKTTKQAWAWLGE
;
A
#
# COMPACT_ATOMS: atom_id res chain seq x y z
N MET A 1 -24.85 28.83 -23.59
CA MET A 1 -25.39 28.40 -22.29
C MET A 1 -24.67 29.19 -21.20
N PRO A 2 -25.36 29.86 -20.26
CA PRO A 2 -24.66 30.59 -19.22
C PRO A 2 -24.07 29.59 -18.22
N ASN A 3 -22.75 29.68 -18.05
CA ASN A 3 -21.98 28.92 -17.08
C ASN A 3 -22.30 29.50 -15.68
N ILE A 4 -23.21 28.87 -14.95
CA ILE A 4 -23.54 29.29 -13.57
C ILE A 4 -22.48 28.69 -12.65
N THR A 5 -21.28 29.27 -12.64
CA THR A 5 -20.40 29.13 -11.47
C THR A 5 -20.95 30.06 -10.40
N ASN A 6 -21.99 29.61 -9.69
CA ASN A 6 -22.36 30.16 -8.39
C ASN A 6 -21.22 29.80 -7.41
N SER A 7 -20.05 30.44 -7.59
CA SER A 7 -18.91 30.29 -6.69
C SER A 7 -19.33 30.92 -5.36
N ASN A 8 -19.57 30.09 -4.36
CA ASN A 8 -19.87 30.59 -3.03
C ASN A 8 -18.65 31.43 -2.58
N PRO A 9 -18.82 32.61 -1.96
CA PRO A 9 -17.68 33.41 -1.52
C PRO A 9 -16.70 32.65 -0.60
N PHE A 10 -17.14 31.59 0.09
CA PHE A 10 -16.27 30.71 0.87
C PHE A 10 -15.42 29.74 0.03
N ASP A 11 -15.83 29.40 -1.20
CA ASP A 11 -15.01 28.62 -2.13
C ASP A 11 -13.85 29.47 -2.68
N SER A 12 -14.07 30.77 -2.90
CA SER A 12 -13.06 31.68 -3.46
C SER A 12 -11.86 31.94 -2.53
N ILE A 13 -12.04 31.74 -1.22
CA ILE A 13 -11.02 31.91 -0.18
C ILE A 13 -10.50 30.56 0.35
N ARG A 14 -10.79 29.47 -0.37
CA ARG A 14 -10.33 28.13 -0.02
C ARG A 14 -8.91 27.94 -0.53
N HIS A 15 -8.02 27.52 0.36
CA HIS A 15 -6.63 27.18 0.04
C HIS A 15 -6.42 25.68 0.22
N VAL A 16 -5.38 25.15 -0.43
CA VAL A 16 -4.96 23.76 -0.33
C VAL A 16 -3.47 23.76 -0.02
N ASP A 17 -3.06 23.05 1.04
CA ASP A 17 -1.64 22.94 1.41
C ASP A 17 -0.91 21.93 0.50
N GLU A 18 0.41 21.84 0.62
CA GLU A 18 1.25 20.94 -0.20
C GLU A 18 0.84 19.46 -0.09
N GLU A 19 0.26 19.09 1.05
CA GLU A 19 -0.25 17.75 1.35
C GLU A 19 -1.68 17.50 0.82
N GLY A 20 -2.31 18.50 0.19
CA GLY A 20 -3.68 18.39 -0.34
C GLY A 20 -4.79 18.70 0.67
N PHE A 21 -4.45 19.13 1.89
CA PHE A 21 -5.45 19.50 2.90
C PHE A 21 -6.03 20.90 2.64
N GLU A 22 -7.36 20.99 2.66
CA GLU A 22 -8.08 22.26 2.51
C GLU A 22 -8.05 23.08 3.80
N PHE A 23 -7.74 24.37 3.68
CA PHE A 23 -7.77 25.32 4.78
C PHE A 23 -8.28 26.71 4.36
N TRP A 24 -8.70 27.49 5.34
CA TRP A 24 -9.13 28.88 5.19
C TRP A 24 -8.34 29.79 6.11
N LEU A 25 -8.00 30.99 5.64
CA LEU A 25 -7.37 31.99 6.48
C LEU A 25 -8.42 32.78 7.27
N ALA A 26 -8.24 32.92 8.57
CA ALA A 26 -9.16 33.65 9.43
C ALA A 26 -9.32 35.12 8.99
N ARG A 27 -8.26 35.73 8.46
CA ARG A 27 -8.30 37.10 7.91
C ARG A 27 -9.24 37.24 6.71
N GLU A 28 -9.23 36.26 5.80
CA GLU A 28 -10.12 36.27 4.63
C GLU A 28 -11.55 35.92 5.03
N LEU A 29 -11.70 34.95 5.92
CA LEU A 29 -13.00 34.53 6.46
C LEU A 29 -13.73 35.69 7.14
N MET A 30 -13.00 36.51 7.89
CA MET A 30 -13.52 37.73 8.53
C MET A 30 -14.18 38.69 7.53
N VAL A 31 -13.53 38.90 6.38
CA VAL A 31 -14.01 39.83 5.34
C VAL A 31 -15.29 39.29 4.71
N VAL A 32 -15.30 38.01 4.37
CA VAL A 32 -16.47 37.35 3.76
C VAL A 32 -17.66 37.29 4.73
N MET A 33 -17.41 37.14 6.03
CA MET A 33 -18.45 37.14 7.08
C MET A 33 -18.90 38.55 7.51
N GLY A 34 -18.41 39.61 6.85
CA GLY A 34 -18.85 40.99 7.11
C GLY A 34 -18.32 41.57 8.43
N TYR A 35 -17.11 41.19 8.84
CA TYR A 35 -16.44 41.76 10.02
C TYR A 35 -15.35 42.75 9.58
N PRO A 36 -15.51 44.06 9.80
CA PRO A 36 -14.55 45.06 9.31
C PRO A 36 -13.30 45.18 10.19
N LYS A 37 -13.37 44.78 11.47
CA LYS A 37 -12.28 44.91 12.44
C LYS A 37 -11.96 43.57 13.06
N TRP A 38 -10.67 43.24 13.12
CA TRP A 38 -10.15 42.02 13.71
C TRP A 38 -10.60 41.78 15.15
N GLN A 39 -10.66 42.82 15.97
CA GLN A 39 -11.07 42.72 17.38
C GLN A 39 -12.46 42.08 17.55
N HIS A 40 -13.37 42.32 16.60
CA HIS A 40 -14.72 41.73 16.65
C HIS A 40 -14.76 40.29 16.14
N PHE A 41 -13.72 39.84 15.43
CA PHE A 41 -13.61 38.48 14.91
C PHE A 41 -12.72 37.59 15.79
N GLU A 42 -11.78 38.18 16.52
CA GLU A 42 -10.96 37.47 17.51
C GLU A 42 -11.82 36.87 18.63
N GLN A 43 -12.90 37.54 19.03
CA GLN A 43 -13.81 37.02 20.05
C GLN A 43 -14.51 35.70 19.61
N PRO A 44 -15.20 35.62 18.46
CA PRO A 44 -15.74 34.35 17.95
C PRO A 44 -14.70 33.25 17.77
N ILE A 45 -13.47 33.59 17.38
CA ILE A 45 -12.38 32.62 17.27
C ILE A 45 -12.03 32.04 18.63
N ASN A 46 -11.84 32.89 19.65
CA ASN A 46 -11.51 32.41 20.99
C ASN A 46 -12.64 31.56 21.59
N GLN A 47 -13.91 31.95 21.38
CA GLN A 47 -15.06 31.15 21.79
C GLN A 47 -15.11 29.79 21.09
N ALA A 48 -14.79 29.74 19.79
CA ALA A 48 -14.72 28.48 19.06
C ALA A 48 -13.61 27.57 19.59
N ILE A 49 -12.45 28.13 19.95
CA ILE A 49 -11.35 27.40 20.59
C ILE A 49 -11.78 26.83 21.95
N GLU A 50 -12.37 27.66 22.82
CA GLU A 50 -12.88 27.24 24.13
C GLU A 50 -13.92 26.11 24.00
N ASN A 51 -14.83 26.20 23.02
CA ASN A 51 -15.83 25.15 22.79
C ASN A 51 -15.20 23.82 22.34
N LEU A 52 -14.14 23.87 21.53
CA LEU A 52 -13.43 22.67 21.09
C LEU A 52 -12.62 22.03 22.21
N GLU A 53 -11.97 22.85 23.05
CA GLU A 53 -11.29 22.41 24.26
C GLU A 53 -12.25 21.65 25.19
N LEU A 54 -13.46 22.18 25.38
CA LEU A 54 -14.50 21.54 26.20
C LEU A 54 -14.99 20.21 25.61
N ASN A 55 -15.02 20.08 24.28
CA ASN A 55 -15.40 18.84 23.61
C ASN A 55 -14.28 17.79 23.60
N GLY A 56 -13.07 18.14 24.05
CA GLY A 56 -11.90 17.27 24.02
C GLY A 56 -11.23 17.16 22.65
N ASP A 57 -11.57 18.05 21.71
CA ASP A 57 -10.97 18.09 20.37
C ASP A 57 -9.57 18.70 20.42
N ASN A 58 -8.64 18.18 19.62
CA ASN A 58 -7.28 18.72 19.55
C ASN A 58 -7.23 20.01 18.73
N ILE A 59 -7.06 21.14 19.40
CA ILE A 59 -7.06 22.47 18.79
C ILE A 59 -5.98 22.61 17.71
N SER A 60 -4.82 21.98 17.89
CA SER A 60 -3.69 22.11 16.94
C SER A 60 -4.04 21.61 15.55
N ASP A 61 -4.97 20.68 15.45
CA ASP A 61 -5.36 20.04 14.19
C ASP A 61 -6.34 20.93 13.41
N HIS A 62 -6.93 21.91 14.09
CA HIS A 62 -8.02 22.74 13.57
C HIS A 62 -7.65 24.23 13.47
N PHE A 63 -6.81 24.74 14.37
CA PHE A 63 -6.37 26.13 14.44
C PHE A 63 -4.84 26.21 14.43
N LEU A 64 -4.26 26.37 13.24
CA LEU A 64 -2.83 26.61 13.09
C LEU A 64 -2.55 28.11 13.10
N ARG A 65 -1.77 28.60 14.08
CA ARG A 65 -1.41 30.03 14.11
C ARG A 65 -0.55 30.37 12.89
N SER A 66 -1.04 31.27 12.05
CA SER A 66 -0.31 31.83 10.93
C SER A 66 0.17 33.24 11.26
N SER A 67 1.42 33.56 10.90
CA SER A 67 1.95 34.92 11.00
C SER A 67 1.94 35.55 9.62
N VAL A 68 1.01 36.46 9.38
CA VAL A 68 1.03 37.27 8.15
C VAL A 68 2.09 38.35 8.34
N LYS A 69 3.19 38.26 7.59
CA LYS A 69 4.06 39.41 7.35
C LYS A 69 3.28 40.37 6.44
N LYS A 70 3.18 41.63 6.83
CA LYS A 70 2.72 42.66 5.90
C LYS A 70 3.76 42.80 4.79
N ASP A 71 3.44 42.37 3.59
CA ASP A 71 4.18 42.78 2.41
C ASP A 71 3.81 44.24 2.10
N GLY A 72 4.78 45.14 2.27
CA GLY A 72 4.62 46.58 2.01
C GLY A 72 4.91 47.46 3.22
N GLU A 73 6.14 47.97 3.28
CA GLU A 73 6.56 49.27 3.82
C GLU A 73 5.75 49.88 4.98
N THR A 74 5.59 49.20 6.12
CA THR A 74 5.53 49.91 7.40
C THR A 74 5.93 48.95 8.51
N ARG A 75 6.86 49.36 9.39
CA ARG A 75 7.16 48.72 10.68
C ARG A 75 5.89 48.60 11.54
N GLY A 76 5.05 47.61 11.25
CA GLY A 76 3.80 47.33 11.94
C GLY A 76 3.80 45.90 12.47
N ARG A 77 3.33 45.73 13.71
CA ARG A 77 3.13 44.44 14.39
C ARG A 77 2.63 43.36 13.42
N VAL A 78 3.27 42.19 13.43
CA VAL A 78 2.76 40.96 12.80
C VAL A 78 1.34 40.75 13.30
N GLY A 79 0.36 40.80 12.39
CA GLY A 79 -1.04 40.55 12.75
C GLY A 79 -1.21 39.07 13.08
N LYS A 80 -1.93 38.75 14.17
CA LYS A 80 -2.36 37.38 14.43
C LYS A 80 -3.23 36.90 13.27
N ASP A 81 -2.98 35.71 12.74
CA ASP A 81 -3.85 35.02 11.81
C ASP A 81 -3.90 33.52 12.15
N TYR A 82 -4.85 32.80 11.58
CA TYR A 82 -5.04 31.37 11.78
C TYR A 82 -5.38 30.69 10.45
N LYS A 83 -4.70 29.58 10.16
CA LYS A 83 -5.18 28.57 9.21
C LYS A 83 -6.24 27.74 9.92
N LEU A 84 -7.44 27.73 9.36
CA LEU A 84 -8.61 27.06 9.90
C LEU A 84 -8.95 25.86 9.02
N SER A 85 -9.12 24.70 9.66
CA SER A 85 -9.75 23.55 9.01
C SER A 85 -11.22 23.83 8.72
N ARG A 86 -11.85 23.02 7.85
CA ARG A 86 -13.29 23.11 7.54
C ARG A 86 -14.17 23.08 8.80
N TYR A 87 -13.83 22.21 9.75
CA TYR A 87 -14.53 22.10 11.04
C TYR A 87 -14.32 23.34 11.91
N ALA A 88 -13.09 23.87 11.97
CA ALA A 88 -12.82 25.13 12.65
C ALA A 88 -13.64 26.30 12.08
N CYS A 89 -13.76 26.41 10.75
CA CYS A 89 -14.59 27.43 10.11
C CYS A 89 -16.06 27.31 10.50
N TYR A 90 -16.58 26.09 10.61
CA TYR A 90 -17.93 25.83 11.10
C TYR A 90 -18.10 26.31 12.54
N MET A 91 -17.18 25.93 13.44
CA MET A 91 -17.22 26.32 14.85
C MET A 91 -17.13 27.83 15.05
N VAL A 92 -16.26 28.51 14.29
CA VAL A 92 -16.18 29.98 14.29
C VAL A 92 -17.48 30.59 13.79
N ALA A 93 -18.06 30.09 12.70
CA ALA A 93 -19.33 30.57 12.18
C ALA A 93 -20.46 30.42 13.20
N LEU A 94 -20.49 29.33 13.97
CA LEU A 94 -21.46 29.12 15.05
C LEU A 94 -21.38 30.19 16.15
N CYS A 95 -20.17 30.62 16.50
CA CYS A 95 -19.92 31.64 17.53
C CYS A 95 -20.11 33.09 17.02
N CYS A 96 -20.22 33.30 15.70
CA CYS A 96 -20.47 34.62 15.12
C CYS A 96 -21.93 35.09 15.30
N ASP A 97 -22.13 36.41 15.17
CA ASP A 97 -23.44 37.06 15.28
C ASP A 97 -24.37 36.60 14.16
N GLY A 98 -25.38 35.80 14.53
CA GLY A 98 -26.36 35.23 13.60
C GLY A 98 -27.30 36.26 12.97
N ARG A 99 -27.30 37.52 13.42
CA ARG A 99 -28.08 38.61 12.78
C ARG A 99 -27.52 39.00 11.41
N LYS A 100 -26.25 38.71 11.14
CA LYS A 100 -25.61 38.97 9.85
C LYS A 100 -25.95 37.87 8.84
N THR A 101 -26.38 38.28 7.65
CA THR A 101 -26.74 37.36 6.55
C THR A 101 -25.54 36.54 6.04
N GLU A 102 -24.35 37.12 6.11
CA GLU A 102 -23.06 36.57 5.74
C GLU A 102 -22.66 35.44 6.69
N VAL A 103 -22.98 35.59 7.97
CA VAL A 103 -22.76 34.54 8.98
C VAL A 103 -23.76 33.40 8.78
N ALA A 104 -25.03 33.69 8.47
CA ALA A 104 -26.03 32.66 8.18
C ALA A 104 -25.66 31.82 6.94
N THR A 105 -25.14 32.46 5.90
CA THR A 105 -24.63 31.78 4.70
C THR A 105 -23.40 30.95 5.01
N ALA A 106 -22.48 31.44 5.84
CA ALA A 106 -21.33 30.65 6.31
C ALA A 106 -21.75 29.39 7.06
N LYS A 107 -22.69 29.52 8.02
CA LYS A 107 -23.23 28.38 8.79
C LYS A 107 -23.78 27.31 7.85
N LYS A 108 -24.60 27.72 6.87
CA LYS A 108 -25.18 26.79 5.89
C LYS A 108 -24.11 26.12 5.03
N TYR A 109 -23.16 26.89 4.53
CA TYR A 109 -22.08 26.38 3.67
C TYR A 109 -21.21 25.36 4.39
N PHE A 110 -20.67 25.72 5.56
CA PHE A 110 -19.79 24.83 6.31
C PHE A 110 -20.55 23.63 6.89
N ALA A 111 -21.83 23.75 7.27
CA ALA A 111 -22.62 22.59 7.68
C ALA A 111 -22.76 21.55 6.55
N ILE A 112 -23.04 22.01 5.32
CA ILE A 112 -23.15 21.11 4.15
C ILE A 112 -21.79 20.50 3.84
N LYS A 113 -20.73 21.32 3.78
CA LYS A 113 -19.38 20.86 3.41
C LYS A 113 -18.78 19.90 4.43
N THR A 114 -19.02 20.12 5.72
CA THR A 114 -18.56 19.20 6.77
C THR A 114 -19.29 17.86 6.66
N ARG A 115 -20.62 17.88 6.43
CA ARG A 115 -21.39 16.64 6.22
C ARG A 115 -20.97 15.89 4.96
N GLU A 116 -20.72 16.59 3.85
CA GLU A 116 -20.19 15.97 2.63
C GLU A 116 -18.87 15.26 2.89
N ALA A 117 -17.98 15.87 3.68
CA ALA A 117 -16.68 15.30 4.02
C ALA A 117 -16.80 14.10 4.97
N GLU A 118 -17.64 14.19 6.00
CA GLU A 118 -17.91 13.09 6.93
C GLU A 118 -18.43 11.83 6.22
N VAL A 119 -19.17 12.00 5.12
CA VAL A 119 -19.68 10.87 4.32
C VAL A 119 -18.64 10.39 3.29
N ALA A 120 -17.94 11.32 2.63
CA ALA A 120 -17.00 10.98 1.56
C ALA A 120 -15.72 10.31 2.08
N ILE A 121 -15.19 10.74 3.24
CA ILE A 121 -13.93 10.21 3.78
C ILE A 121 -14.03 8.71 4.09
N PRO A 122 -15.06 8.21 4.82
CA PRO A 122 -15.24 6.77 5.03
C PRO A 122 -15.34 5.98 3.72
N GLN A 123 -16.11 6.48 2.75
CA GLN A 123 -16.27 5.80 1.45
C GLN A 123 -14.95 5.68 0.68
N LEU A 124 -14.13 6.72 0.71
CA LEU A 124 -12.80 6.70 0.09
C LEU A 124 -11.87 5.72 0.82
N ASN A 125 -11.90 5.69 2.15
CA ASN A 125 -11.10 4.75 2.92
C ASN A 125 -11.50 3.29 2.67
N ASP A 126 -12.80 3.01 2.60
CA ASP A 126 -13.31 1.68 2.25
C ASP A 126 -12.85 1.27 0.84
N ARG A 127 -12.89 2.21 -0.11
CA ARG A 127 -12.41 1.97 -1.47
C ARG A 127 -10.90 1.75 -1.54
N LEU A 128 -10.11 2.49 -0.78
CA LEU A 128 -8.66 2.28 -0.68
C LEU A 128 -8.35 0.88 -0.15
N ARG A 129 -9.05 0.45 0.91
CA ARG A 129 -8.90 -0.89 1.48
C ARG A 129 -9.26 -2.00 0.49
N GLU A 130 -10.31 -1.79 -0.30
CA GLU A 130 -10.69 -2.73 -1.37
C GLU A 130 -9.58 -2.85 -2.42
N LEU A 131 -8.99 -1.73 -2.86
CA LEU A 131 -7.90 -1.71 -3.83
C LEU A 131 -6.62 -2.37 -3.30
N GLU A 132 -6.29 -2.15 -2.02
CA GLU A 132 -5.17 -2.81 -1.36
C GLU A 132 -5.34 -4.34 -1.36
N LEU A 133 -6.54 -4.81 -1.01
CA LEU A 133 -6.86 -6.24 -1.02
C LEU A 133 -6.76 -6.82 -2.45
N GLN A 134 -7.25 -6.11 -3.47
CA GLN A 134 -7.12 -6.53 -4.86
C GLN A 134 -5.66 -6.65 -5.29
N LEU A 135 -4.81 -5.71 -4.87
CA LEU A 135 -3.38 -5.75 -5.15
C LEU A 135 -2.70 -6.95 -4.49
N GLU A 136 -3.06 -7.27 -3.24
CA GLU A 136 -2.55 -8.46 -2.55
C GLU A 136 -2.98 -9.76 -3.24
N LEU A 137 -4.25 -9.85 -3.66
CA LEU A 137 -4.75 -10.99 -4.42
C LEU A 137 -4.00 -11.15 -5.75
N ALA A 138 -3.77 -10.07 -6.49
CA ALA A 138 -3.00 -10.13 -7.74
C ALA A 138 -1.57 -10.64 -7.50
N LYS A 139 -0.89 -10.13 -6.47
CA LYS A 139 0.48 -10.58 -6.11
C LYS A 139 0.52 -12.04 -5.70
N THR A 140 -0.46 -12.51 -4.92
CA THR A 140 -0.54 -13.92 -4.52
C THR A 140 -0.81 -14.82 -5.71
N GLN A 141 -1.72 -14.44 -6.62
CA GLN A 141 -1.99 -15.17 -7.86
C GLN A 141 -0.75 -15.27 -8.75
N GLU A 142 0.00 -14.18 -8.91
CA GLU A 142 1.25 -14.19 -9.67
C GLU A 142 2.28 -15.16 -9.06
N ARG A 143 2.48 -15.11 -7.75
CA ARG A 143 3.38 -16.03 -7.04
C ARG A 143 2.96 -17.48 -7.22
N LEU A 144 1.66 -17.78 -7.12
CA LEU A 144 1.13 -19.11 -7.36
C LEU A 144 1.39 -19.56 -8.80
N SER A 145 1.17 -18.70 -9.79
CA SER A 145 1.45 -18.99 -11.20
C SER A 145 2.94 -19.29 -11.44
N ILE A 146 3.84 -18.49 -10.88
CA ILE A 146 5.29 -18.72 -10.97
C ILE A 146 5.65 -20.06 -10.32
N ASN A 147 5.10 -20.37 -9.15
CA ASN A 147 5.37 -21.62 -8.45
C ASN A 147 4.83 -22.82 -9.22
N GLN A 148 3.62 -22.71 -9.80
CA GLN A 148 3.05 -23.74 -10.68
C GLN A 148 3.94 -23.97 -11.90
N HIS A 149 4.40 -22.90 -12.55
CA HIS A 149 5.28 -23.01 -13.72
C HIS A 149 6.62 -23.68 -13.37
N LYS A 150 7.23 -23.32 -12.24
CA LYS A 150 8.45 -23.98 -11.73
C LYS A 150 8.22 -25.45 -11.46
N LEU A 151 7.11 -25.80 -10.80
CA LEU A 151 6.76 -27.19 -10.50
C LEU A 151 6.60 -28.00 -11.78
N LEU A 152 5.84 -27.49 -12.76
CA LEU A 152 5.68 -28.13 -14.06
C LEU A 152 7.01 -28.33 -14.79
N ALA A 153 7.88 -27.31 -14.79
CA ALA A 153 9.21 -27.44 -15.38
C ALA A 153 10.05 -28.53 -14.68
N THR A 154 10.02 -28.60 -13.34
CA THR A 154 10.73 -29.65 -12.60
C THR A 154 10.18 -31.05 -12.87
N VAL A 155 8.86 -31.21 -12.91
CA VAL A 155 8.19 -32.47 -13.25
C VAL A 155 8.60 -32.92 -14.65
N HIS A 156 8.56 -32.01 -15.62
CA HIS A 156 8.98 -32.30 -16.99
C HIS A 156 10.44 -32.78 -17.06
N LEU A 157 11.36 -32.14 -16.33
CA LEU A 157 12.76 -32.60 -16.26
C LEU A 157 12.87 -34.02 -15.67
N LEU A 158 12.10 -34.35 -14.62
CA LEU A 158 12.12 -35.71 -14.05
C LEU A 158 11.62 -36.76 -15.03
N GLU A 159 10.58 -36.44 -15.80
CA GLU A 159 10.04 -37.32 -16.84
C GLU A 159 11.06 -37.63 -17.94
N THR A 160 11.91 -36.65 -18.31
CA THR A 160 12.99 -36.90 -19.29
C THR A 160 14.06 -37.88 -18.78
N ILE A 161 14.24 -38.00 -17.46
CA ILE A 161 15.21 -38.92 -16.85
C ILE A 161 14.61 -40.32 -16.75
N SER A 162 13.40 -40.43 -16.22
CA SER A 162 12.65 -41.70 -16.13
C SER A 162 11.15 -41.41 -15.99
N PRO A 163 10.27 -42.04 -16.79
CA PRO A 163 8.83 -41.79 -16.75
C PRO A 163 8.18 -42.00 -15.38
N GLY A 164 8.72 -42.89 -14.55
CA GLY A 164 8.20 -43.17 -13.20
C GLY A 164 8.66 -42.20 -12.11
N LEU A 165 9.67 -41.37 -12.38
CA LEU A 165 10.29 -40.54 -11.34
C LEU A 165 9.40 -39.38 -10.90
N ALA A 166 8.71 -38.72 -11.84
CA ALA A 166 7.78 -37.64 -11.54
C ALA A 166 6.57 -38.11 -10.71
N PRO A 167 5.83 -39.19 -11.10
CA PRO A 167 4.76 -39.74 -10.27
C PRO A 167 5.22 -40.17 -8.87
N LEU A 168 6.43 -40.74 -8.76
CA LEU A 168 7.02 -41.11 -7.47
C LEU A 168 7.27 -39.88 -6.59
N ALA A 169 7.87 -38.82 -7.15
CA ALA A 169 8.14 -37.56 -6.44
C ALA A 169 6.85 -36.84 -6.00
N LEU A 170 5.76 -37.01 -6.74
CA LEU A 170 4.43 -36.51 -6.40
C LEU A 170 3.65 -37.41 -5.41
N GLY A 171 4.27 -38.50 -4.92
CA GLY A 171 3.73 -39.33 -3.86
C GLY A 171 2.95 -40.57 -4.32
N ASN A 172 3.09 -41.00 -5.58
CA ASN A 172 2.54 -42.28 -6.04
C ASN A 172 3.52 -43.43 -5.71
N PRO A 173 3.24 -44.27 -4.69
CA PRO A 173 4.16 -45.34 -4.29
C PRO A 173 4.24 -46.50 -5.29
N SER A 174 3.28 -46.59 -6.21
CA SER A 174 3.22 -47.64 -7.24
C SER A 174 3.95 -47.25 -8.53
N ALA A 175 4.60 -46.07 -8.57
CA ALA A 175 5.33 -45.61 -9.72
C ALA A 175 6.60 -46.45 -9.96
N VAL A 176 6.78 -46.95 -11.19
CA VAL A 176 7.90 -47.81 -11.56
C VAL A 176 8.99 -46.97 -12.23
N VAL A 177 10.15 -46.86 -11.58
CA VAL A 177 11.34 -46.20 -12.12
C VAL A 177 12.21 -47.24 -12.83
N GLU A 178 12.24 -47.16 -14.16
CA GLU A 178 13.13 -48.02 -14.95
C GLU A 178 14.58 -47.54 -14.81
N ARG A 179 15.47 -48.44 -14.38
CA ARG A 179 16.92 -48.22 -14.33
C ARG A 179 17.60 -49.24 -15.24
N THR A 180 18.13 -48.79 -16.37
CA THR A 180 18.89 -49.64 -17.28
C THR A 180 20.32 -49.78 -16.75
N GLU A 181 20.69 -50.98 -16.32
CA GLU A 181 22.07 -51.31 -15.93
C GLU A 181 22.73 -52.14 -17.02
N TYR A 182 23.96 -51.80 -17.38
CA TYR A 182 24.76 -52.55 -18.34
C TYR A 182 25.41 -53.74 -17.65
N ILE A 183 25.09 -54.96 -18.08
CA ILE A 183 25.62 -56.21 -17.56
C ILE A 183 26.36 -56.92 -18.70
N GLU A 184 27.63 -57.25 -18.46
CA GLU A 184 28.41 -58.11 -19.35
C GLU A 184 28.21 -59.56 -18.91
N ARG A 185 27.92 -60.42 -19.88
CA ARG A 185 27.85 -61.87 -19.68
C ARG A 185 29.09 -62.50 -20.29
N VAL A 186 29.97 -63.04 -19.44
CA VAL A 186 31.17 -63.74 -19.89
C VAL A 186 30.94 -65.24 -19.76
N ILE A 187 31.11 -65.98 -20.86
CA ILE A 187 30.97 -67.44 -20.88
C ILE A 187 32.36 -68.04 -20.94
N THR A 188 32.72 -68.80 -19.90
CA THR A 188 33.98 -69.54 -19.81
C THR A 188 33.94 -70.75 -20.76
N PRO A 189 35.07 -71.21 -21.34
CA PRO A 189 35.09 -72.37 -22.23
C PRO A 189 34.48 -73.66 -21.66
N ASP A 190 34.43 -73.76 -20.32
CA ASP A 190 33.83 -74.88 -19.57
C ASP A 190 32.28 -74.79 -19.48
N GLY A 191 31.67 -73.77 -20.07
CA GLY A 191 30.22 -73.56 -20.13
C GLY A 191 29.62 -72.75 -18.98
N GLU A 192 30.43 -72.34 -18.02
CA GLU A 192 29.99 -71.49 -16.91
C GLU A 192 29.80 -70.04 -17.37
N ALA A 193 28.63 -69.47 -17.11
CA ALA A 193 28.30 -68.09 -17.44
C ALA A 193 28.40 -67.22 -16.17
N HIS A 194 29.26 -66.21 -16.23
CA HIS A 194 29.35 -65.17 -15.21
C HIS A 194 28.66 -63.91 -15.70
N GLU A 195 27.65 -63.46 -14.96
CA GLU A 195 26.92 -62.22 -15.21
C GLU A 195 27.40 -61.15 -14.24
N GLY A 196 27.86 -60.02 -14.75
CA GLY A 196 28.35 -58.93 -13.90
C GLY A 196 28.74 -57.70 -14.70
N VAL A 197 29.18 -56.66 -14.01
CA VAL A 197 29.69 -55.44 -14.66
C VAL A 197 31.22 -55.54 -14.70
N GLY A 198 31.82 -55.45 -15.88
CA GLY A 198 33.27 -55.50 -16.02
C GLY A 198 33.96 -54.43 -15.17
N ILE A 199 35.08 -54.79 -14.53
CA ILE A 199 35.81 -53.89 -13.62
C ILE A 199 36.23 -52.58 -14.32
N THR A 200 36.52 -52.61 -15.61
CA THR A 200 36.86 -51.43 -16.42
C THR A 200 35.67 -50.48 -16.58
N HIS A 201 34.45 -51.01 -16.70
CA HIS A 201 33.23 -50.21 -16.73
C HIS A 201 32.99 -49.53 -15.37
N ILE A 202 33.14 -50.28 -14.26
CA ILE A 202 33.04 -49.75 -12.89
C ILE A 202 34.08 -48.65 -12.64
N GLN A 203 35.33 -48.89 -13.03
CA GLN A 203 36.42 -47.92 -12.93
C GLN A 203 36.07 -46.60 -13.64
N ARG A 204 35.59 -46.67 -14.88
CA ARG A 204 35.22 -45.48 -15.68
C ARG A 204 34.00 -44.77 -15.11
N ARG A 205 32.98 -45.51 -14.68
CA ARG A 205 31.74 -44.96 -14.12
C ARG A 205 31.96 -44.23 -12.80
N LEU A 206 32.81 -44.77 -11.93
CA LEU A 206 33.08 -44.21 -10.59
C LEU A 206 34.30 -43.27 -10.56
N GLY A 207 35.04 -43.13 -11.67
CA GLY A 207 36.17 -42.21 -11.78
C GLY A 207 37.44 -42.66 -11.06
N PHE A 208 37.64 -43.97 -10.87
CA PHE A 208 38.86 -44.49 -10.24
C PHE A 208 40.08 -44.35 -11.15
N LYS A 209 41.24 -43.98 -10.58
CA LYS A 209 42.48 -43.79 -11.34
C LYS A 209 43.08 -45.12 -11.83
N THR A 210 42.86 -46.21 -11.08
CA THR A 210 43.37 -47.55 -11.41
C THR A 210 42.33 -48.62 -11.12
N THR A 211 42.39 -49.74 -11.84
CA THR A 211 41.53 -50.92 -11.62
C THR A 211 41.71 -51.54 -10.24
N LYS A 212 42.91 -51.44 -9.65
CA LYS A 212 43.19 -51.94 -8.30
C LYS A 212 42.39 -51.22 -7.21
N GLN A 213 42.11 -49.93 -7.39
CA GLN A 213 41.24 -49.17 -6.47
C GLN A 213 39.78 -49.61 -6.60
N ALA A 214 39.33 -49.92 -7.82
CA ALA A 214 37.98 -50.44 -8.04
C ALA A 214 37.79 -51.83 -7.41
N TRP A 215 38.78 -52.72 -7.53
CA TRP A 215 38.78 -54.02 -6.85
C TRP A 215 38.79 -53.89 -5.32
N ALA A 216 39.66 -53.02 -4.79
CA ALA A 216 39.71 -52.76 -3.34
C ALA A 216 38.39 -52.18 -2.78
N TRP A 217 37.63 -51.45 -3.61
CA TRP A 217 36.31 -50.95 -3.24
C TRP A 217 35.22 -52.04 -3.27
N LEU A 218 35.34 -53.03 -4.16
CA LEU A 218 34.41 -54.18 -4.23
C LEU A 218 34.62 -55.19 -3.09
N GLY A 219 35.73 -55.09 -2.35
CA GLY A 219 35.96 -55.85 -1.12
C GLY A 219 36.49 -57.26 -1.34
N GLU A 220 37.18 -57.51 -2.46
CA GLU A 220 38.09 -58.66 -2.62
C GLU A 220 39.52 -58.33 -2.17
#